data_AF-A0A4U0WGF8-F1
#
_entry.id   AF-A0A4U0WGF8-F1
#
_cell.length_a   1.000
_cell.length_b   1.000
_cell.length_c   1.000
_cell.angle_alpha   90.00
_cell.angle_beta   90.00
_cell.angle_gamma   90.00
#
_symmetry.space_group_name_H-M   'P 1'
#
loop_
_entity.id
_entity.type
_entity.pdbx_description
1 polymer ?
#
loop_
_entity_poly.entity_id
_entity_poly.type
_entity_poly.pdbx_seq_one_letter_code
_entity_poly.pdbx_strand_id
1 'polypeptide(L)'
;MFRPGFNASSLAPDNCVNTTSPLLTIDANYTQGCLALNLVNSGAVSQLAVSLDAHSMFVYAADGLFVELQEVKVLSIAVGQRYSVMIKLDQKPGAYLLRFASYPGGDMQQVIEGQAIVSYNAESLDTGVDVLDDSASTWVLKNGSAVANVTELDPTLLRPFEGNNPRSGPADLTKTFLVSQTGIVTWVVDRYPYSEPTIPVLYGNTSEGWQANTTIHMPFNSTVDIVMMIANDSMDTVT
;
A
#
# COMPACT_ATOMS: atom_id res chain seq x y z
N MET A 1 21.07 -11.24 -1.49
CA MET A 1 22.48 -11.70 -1.63
C MET A 1 22.46 -12.94 -2.54
N PHE A 2 23.25 -12.99 -3.62
CA PHE A 2 23.23 -14.14 -4.56
C PHE A 2 23.78 -15.42 -3.90
N ARG A 3 23.34 -16.59 -4.36
CA ARG A 3 23.85 -17.89 -3.86
C ARG A 3 25.37 -18.01 -4.09
N PRO A 4 26.14 -18.64 -3.18
CA PRO A 4 27.53 -18.99 -3.44
C PRO A 4 27.67 -19.76 -4.77
N GLY A 5 28.56 -19.29 -5.64
CA GLY A 5 28.73 -19.83 -7.00
C GLY A 5 27.91 -19.14 -8.09
N PHE A 6 27.10 -18.12 -7.75
CA PHE A 6 26.44 -17.29 -8.74
C PHE A 6 27.47 -16.44 -9.51
N ASN A 7 27.51 -16.61 -10.82
CA ASN A 7 28.39 -15.84 -11.68
C ASN A 7 27.74 -14.48 -12.00
N ALA A 8 28.24 -13.40 -11.39
CA ALA A 8 27.73 -12.05 -11.62
C ALA A 8 27.79 -11.60 -13.09
N SER A 9 28.65 -12.20 -13.93
CA SER A 9 28.69 -11.93 -15.37
C SER A 9 27.49 -12.50 -16.16
N SER A 10 26.63 -13.28 -15.52
CA SER A 10 25.33 -13.70 -16.08
C SER A 10 24.22 -12.65 -15.92
N LEU A 11 24.45 -11.62 -15.11
CA LEU A 11 23.53 -10.49 -15.03
C LEU A 11 23.56 -9.73 -16.35
N ALA A 12 22.40 -9.20 -16.75
CA ALA A 12 22.35 -8.31 -17.88
C ALA A 12 23.30 -7.12 -17.64
N PRO A 13 24.07 -6.69 -18.64
CA PRO A 13 24.90 -5.49 -18.50
C PRO A 13 24.02 -4.30 -18.15
N ASP A 14 24.46 -3.49 -17.19
CA ASP A 14 23.77 -2.27 -16.78
C ASP A 14 23.81 -1.25 -17.93
N ASN A 15 22.74 -1.24 -18.71
CA ASN A 15 22.54 -0.39 -19.87
C ASN A 15 21.47 0.68 -19.61
N CYS A 16 21.21 1.00 -18.33
CA CYS A 16 20.27 2.03 -17.95
C CYS A 16 20.71 3.39 -18.51
N VAL A 17 19.81 4.03 -19.26
CA VAL A 17 19.93 5.42 -19.71
C VAL A 17 18.87 6.24 -19.01
N ASN A 18 19.22 7.46 -18.60
CA ASN A 18 18.25 8.36 -17.99
C ASN A 18 17.07 8.58 -18.94
N THR A 19 15.87 8.39 -18.42
CA THR A 19 14.63 8.74 -19.13
C THR A 19 14.09 10.03 -18.53
N THR A 20 13.53 10.88 -19.40
CA THR A 20 12.75 12.05 -18.99
C THR A 20 11.31 11.79 -19.38
N SER A 21 10.43 11.68 -18.38
CA SER A 21 8.98 11.60 -18.58
C SER A 21 8.35 12.82 -17.91
N PRO A 22 7.31 13.43 -18.52
CA PRO A 22 6.59 14.51 -17.86
C PRO A 22 5.94 13.99 -16.58
N LEU A 23 5.96 14.81 -15.52
CA LEU A 23 5.23 14.51 -14.29
C LEU A 23 3.72 14.69 -14.52
N LEU A 24 2.91 13.88 -13.83
CA LEU A 24 1.47 14.11 -13.76
C LEU A 24 1.21 15.41 -13.00
N THR A 25 0.41 16.31 -13.57
CA THR A 25 -0.11 17.49 -12.87
C THR A 25 -1.59 17.29 -12.53
N ILE A 26 -1.93 17.49 -11.27
CA ILE A 26 -3.29 17.47 -10.72
C ILE A 26 -3.67 18.91 -10.44
N ASP A 27 -4.61 19.44 -11.23
CA ASP A 27 -5.13 20.78 -11.02
C ASP A 27 -6.19 20.77 -9.91
N ALA A 28 -6.05 21.66 -8.93
CA ALA A 28 -7.00 21.87 -7.86
C ALA A 28 -7.46 23.33 -7.83
N ASN A 29 -8.71 23.55 -7.42
CA ASN A 29 -9.28 24.88 -7.31
C ASN A 29 -9.16 25.37 -5.86
N TYR A 30 -8.25 26.32 -5.61
CA TYR A 30 -8.04 26.90 -4.28
C TYR A 30 -9.33 27.40 -3.62
N THR A 31 -10.28 27.92 -4.41
CA THR A 31 -11.56 28.45 -3.88
C THR A 31 -12.50 27.36 -3.34
N GLN A 32 -12.30 26.09 -3.69
CA GLN A 32 -13.03 24.96 -3.12
C GLN A 32 -12.54 24.60 -1.70
N GLY A 33 -11.37 25.10 -1.30
CA GLY A 33 -10.78 24.92 0.03
C GLY A 33 -10.20 23.54 0.30
N CYS A 34 -10.59 22.50 -0.44
CA CYS A 34 -10.05 21.15 -0.30
C CYS A 34 -9.93 20.43 -1.65
N LEU A 35 -8.95 19.53 -1.75
CA LEU A 35 -8.77 18.57 -2.83
C LEU A 35 -9.02 17.15 -2.29
N ALA A 36 -9.89 16.40 -2.95
CA ALA A 36 -10.11 14.99 -2.64
C ALA A 36 -9.34 14.10 -3.61
N LEU A 37 -8.57 13.14 -3.09
CA LEU A 37 -7.86 12.14 -3.90
C LEU A 37 -8.26 10.72 -3.46
N ASN A 38 -8.37 9.82 -4.44
CA ASN A 38 -8.47 8.39 -4.21
C ASN A 38 -7.13 7.76 -4.60
N LEU A 39 -6.39 7.31 -3.59
CA LEU A 39 -5.06 6.76 -3.75
C LEU A 39 -5.16 5.24 -3.75
N VAL A 40 -4.52 4.60 -4.74
CA VAL A 40 -4.54 3.15 -4.93
C VAL A 40 -3.10 2.68 -5.12
N ASN A 41 -2.64 1.76 -4.28
CA ASN A 41 -1.38 1.06 -4.55
C ASN A 41 -1.67 -0.16 -5.43
N SER A 42 -1.58 0.02 -6.75
CA SER A 42 -1.66 -1.06 -7.74
C SER A 42 -0.32 -1.71 -8.04
N GLY A 43 0.70 -1.50 -7.18
CA GLY A 43 2.00 -2.15 -7.29
C GLY A 43 1.90 -3.66 -7.05
N ALA A 44 2.96 -4.39 -7.42
CA ALA A 44 3.01 -5.84 -7.26
C ALA A 44 3.76 -6.30 -6.00
N VAL A 45 4.63 -5.45 -5.43
CA VAL A 45 5.62 -5.88 -4.42
C VAL A 45 5.69 -4.93 -3.23
N SER A 46 5.79 -3.63 -3.46
CA SER A 46 6.17 -2.68 -2.41
C SER A 46 4.99 -1.90 -1.86
N GLN A 47 4.97 -1.75 -0.53
CA GLN A 47 4.23 -0.69 0.14
C GLN A 47 4.81 0.67 -0.27
N LEU A 48 3.94 1.67 -0.41
CA LEU A 48 4.33 3.04 -0.73
C LEU A 48 4.00 3.96 0.44
N ALA A 49 4.93 4.84 0.79
CA ALA A 49 4.66 6.01 1.60
C ALA A 49 4.31 7.18 0.68
N VAL A 50 3.20 7.86 0.96
CA VAL A 50 2.67 8.97 0.15
C VAL A 50 2.57 10.23 1.00
N SER A 51 2.98 11.37 0.46
CA SER A 51 2.78 12.69 1.09
C SER A 51 2.65 13.80 0.08
N LEU A 52 1.93 14.86 0.43
CA LEU A 52 1.96 16.12 -0.31
C LEU A 52 2.79 17.14 0.49
N ASP A 53 3.82 17.70 -0.13
CA ASP A 53 4.69 18.67 0.52
C ASP A 53 3.90 19.85 1.08
N ALA A 54 4.28 20.31 2.28
CA ALA A 54 3.65 21.38 3.07
C ALA A 54 2.20 21.12 3.55
N HIS A 55 1.58 19.99 3.21
CA HIS A 55 0.17 19.74 3.48
C HIS A 55 -0.06 18.56 4.42
N SER A 56 -1.16 18.61 5.19
CA SER A 56 -1.73 17.42 5.85
C SER A 56 -2.83 16.81 4.96
N MET A 57 -3.06 15.51 5.14
CA MET A 57 -4.11 14.73 4.51
C MET A 57 -5.06 14.19 5.58
N PHE A 58 -6.36 14.30 5.35
CA PHE A 58 -7.40 13.70 6.19
C PHE A 58 -7.89 12.42 5.52
N VAL A 59 -7.53 11.26 6.08
CA VAL A 59 -8.01 9.96 5.61
C VAL A 59 -9.46 9.79 6.03
N TYR A 60 -10.38 9.66 5.07
CA TYR A 60 -11.81 9.56 5.32
C TYR A 60 -12.45 8.27 4.79
N ALA A 61 -11.73 7.50 3.97
CA ALA A 61 -12.13 6.14 3.60
C ALA A 61 -10.92 5.23 3.47
N ALA A 62 -11.10 3.96 3.82
CA ALA A 62 -10.11 2.89 3.67
C ALA A 62 -10.78 1.69 2.98
N ASP A 63 -10.18 1.19 1.91
CA ASP A 63 -10.63 0.04 1.11
C ASP A 63 -12.11 0.07 0.65
N GLY A 64 -12.68 1.27 0.51
CA GLY A 64 -14.05 1.50 0.02
C GLY A 64 -15.08 1.77 1.12
N LEU A 65 -14.69 1.79 2.40
CA LEU A 65 -15.57 2.12 3.52
C LEU A 65 -15.15 3.46 4.15
N PHE A 66 -16.13 4.28 4.50
CA PHE A 66 -15.88 5.49 5.27
C PHE A 66 -15.37 5.13 6.67
N VAL A 67 -14.35 5.86 7.11
CA VAL A 67 -13.73 5.70 8.43
C VAL A 67 -13.80 7.01 9.19
N GLU A 68 -13.64 6.94 10.51
CA GLU A 68 -13.38 8.15 11.28
C GLU A 68 -12.10 8.83 10.81
N LEU A 69 -12.14 10.16 10.72
CA LEU A 69 -11.07 10.97 10.14
C LEU A 69 -9.77 10.82 10.93
N GLN A 70 -8.68 10.55 10.22
CA GLN A 70 -7.32 10.63 10.76
C GLN A 70 -6.51 11.65 9.95
N GLU A 71 -5.96 12.65 10.63
CA GLU A 71 -5.06 13.65 10.03
C GLU A 71 -3.63 13.11 10.03
N VAL A 72 -3.04 13.01 8.85
CA VAL A 72 -1.70 12.45 8.63
C VAL A 72 -0.91 13.32 7.66
N LYS A 73 0.41 13.35 7.80
CA LYS A 73 1.32 13.94 6.81
C LYS A 73 1.89 12.90 5.86
N VAL A 74 2.03 11.66 6.35
CA VAL A 74 2.50 10.51 5.58
C VAL A 74 1.46 9.40 5.66
N LEU A 75 1.08 8.90 4.49
CA LEU A 75 0.15 7.80 4.33
C LEU A 75 0.89 6.59 3.77
N SER A 76 0.99 5.55 4.58
CA SER A 76 1.48 4.23 4.15
C SER A 76 0.35 3.43 3.50
N ILE A 77 0.59 2.93 2.29
CA ILE A 77 -0.39 2.17 1.49
C ILE A 77 0.24 0.85 1.04
N ALA A 78 -0.21 -0.27 1.61
CA ALA A 78 0.24 -1.60 1.21
C ALA A 78 -0.32 -2.00 -0.17
N VAL A 79 0.26 -3.02 -0.78
CA VAL A 79 -0.18 -3.53 -2.09
C VAL A 79 -1.66 -3.90 -2.06
N GLY A 80 -2.44 -3.39 -3.02
CA GLY A 80 -3.88 -3.63 -3.13
C GLY A 80 -4.76 -2.76 -2.22
N GLN A 81 -4.18 -1.98 -1.31
CA GLN A 81 -4.93 -1.04 -0.47
C GLN A 81 -5.32 0.24 -1.22
N ARG A 82 -6.44 0.82 -0.78
CA ARG A 82 -6.97 2.09 -1.26
C ARG A 82 -7.32 2.99 -0.09
N TYR A 83 -6.99 4.27 -0.21
CA TYR A 83 -7.42 5.29 0.75
C TYR A 83 -7.99 6.49 0.00
N SER A 84 -9.07 7.04 0.54
CA SER A 84 -9.58 8.33 0.11
C SER A 84 -9.15 9.39 1.10
N VAL A 85 -8.49 10.43 0.60
CA VAL A 85 -7.94 11.52 1.41
C VAL A 85 -8.53 12.85 0.98
N MET A 86 -8.77 13.72 1.97
CA MET A 86 -9.09 15.12 1.76
C MET A 86 -7.88 15.96 2.16
N ILE A 87 -7.44 16.84 1.29
CA ILE A 87 -6.28 17.71 1.50
C ILE A 87 -6.80 19.13 1.57
N LYS A 88 -6.54 19.84 2.67
CA LYS A 88 -6.89 21.26 2.76
C LYS A 88 -5.95 22.05 1.85
N LEU A 89 -6.49 22.93 1.02
CA LEU A 89 -5.70 23.83 0.17
C LEU A 89 -5.42 25.11 0.96
N ASP A 90 -4.68 24.98 2.06
CA ASP A 90 -4.45 26.06 3.04
C ASP A 90 -3.07 26.72 2.94
N GLN A 91 -2.19 26.19 2.08
CA GLN A 91 -0.92 26.84 1.76
C GLN A 91 -1.11 27.90 0.66
N LYS A 92 -0.10 28.75 0.45
CA LYS A 92 -0.11 29.77 -0.60
C LYS A 92 -0.41 29.11 -1.97
N PRO A 93 -1.30 29.67 -2.80
CA PRO A 93 -1.52 29.17 -4.16
C PRO A 93 -0.20 28.99 -4.93
N GLY A 94 -0.01 27.81 -5.51
CA GLY A 94 1.24 27.37 -6.12
C GLY A 94 1.21 25.89 -6.51
N ALA A 95 2.40 25.35 -6.82
CA ALA A 95 2.60 23.96 -7.21
C ALA A 95 3.44 23.22 -6.16
N TYR A 96 2.94 22.07 -5.73
CA TYR A 96 3.48 21.25 -4.64
C TYR A 96 3.74 19.82 -5.11
N LEU A 97 4.80 19.18 -4.60
CA LEU A 97 5.13 17.80 -4.96
C LEU A 97 4.30 16.80 -4.15
N LEU A 98 3.51 15.99 -4.86
CA LEU A 98 2.96 14.74 -4.34
C LEU A 98 4.02 13.66 -4.50
N ARG A 99 4.61 13.23 -3.38
CA ARG A 99 5.69 12.25 -3.33
C ARG A 99 5.14 10.87 -3.02
N PHE A 100 5.71 9.87 -3.65
CA PHE A 100 5.45 8.47 -3.33
C PHE A 100 6.74 7.67 -3.46
N ALA A 101 7.09 6.91 -2.43
CA ALA A 101 8.31 6.11 -2.42
C ALA A 101 8.09 4.76 -1.72
N SER A 102 8.78 3.72 -2.19
CA SER A 102 8.75 2.43 -1.51
C SER A 102 9.51 2.53 -0.19
N TYR A 103 8.88 2.04 0.87
CA TYR A 103 9.55 1.84 2.15
C TYR A 103 10.14 0.42 2.15
N PRO A 104 11.47 0.25 2.28
CA PRO A 104 12.11 -1.05 2.27
C PRO A 104 11.85 -1.77 3.61
N GLY A 105 10.68 -2.38 3.74
CA GLY A 105 10.30 -3.23 4.85
C GLY A 105 10.48 -4.70 4.47
N GLY A 106 11.49 -5.37 5.05
CA GLY A 106 11.78 -6.78 4.81
C GLY A 106 12.84 -7.04 3.73
N ASP A 107 12.94 -8.31 3.30
CA ASP A 107 14.00 -8.75 2.41
C ASP A 107 13.80 -8.34 0.94
N MET A 108 14.87 -7.80 0.34
CA MET A 108 15.05 -7.57 -1.11
C MET A 108 14.11 -6.54 -1.79
N GLN A 109 13.63 -5.52 -1.08
CA GLN A 109 12.86 -4.44 -1.72
C GLN A 109 13.79 -3.34 -2.28
N GLN A 110 13.65 -3.09 -3.58
CA GLN A 110 14.28 -1.94 -4.23
C GLN A 110 13.60 -0.65 -3.76
N VAL A 111 14.41 0.36 -3.45
CA VAL A 111 13.92 1.73 -3.24
C VAL A 111 13.55 2.31 -4.60
N ILE A 112 12.28 2.68 -4.74
CA ILE A 112 11.70 3.29 -5.93
C ILE A 112 10.99 4.54 -5.45
N GLU A 113 11.28 5.68 -6.09
CA GLU A 113 10.58 6.94 -5.84
C GLU A 113 9.88 7.43 -7.09
N GLY A 114 8.82 8.19 -6.89
CA GLY A 114 8.14 8.95 -7.93
C GLY A 114 7.48 10.19 -7.36
N GLN A 115 7.13 11.09 -8.28
CA GLN A 115 6.57 12.39 -7.96
C GLN A 115 5.46 12.74 -8.94
N ALA A 116 4.50 13.51 -8.46
CA ALA A 116 3.50 14.23 -9.25
C ALA A 116 3.39 15.66 -8.71
N ILE A 117 2.72 16.53 -9.45
CA ILE A 117 2.52 17.94 -9.08
C ILE A 117 1.05 18.14 -8.74
N VAL A 118 0.75 18.73 -7.59
CA VAL A 118 -0.56 19.30 -7.28
C VAL A 118 -0.45 20.80 -7.45
N SER A 119 -1.20 21.37 -8.40
CA SER A 119 -1.16 22.78 -8.74
C SER A 119 -2.51 23.43 -8.44
N TYR A 120 -2.51 24.51 -7.67
CA TYR A 120 -3.70 25.32 -7.48
C TYR A 120 -3.34 26.80 -7.48
N ASN A 121 -3.80 27.52 -8.50
CA ASN A 121 -3.57 28.94 -8.66
C ASN A 121 -4.82 29.73 -8.29
N ALA A 122 -4.62 30.92 -7.73
CA ALA A 122 -5.73 31.82 -7.40
C ALA A 122 -6.34 32.47 -8.66
N GLU A 123 -5.56 32.67 -9.74
CA GLU A 123 -6.02 33.18 -11.04
C GLU A 123 -5.08 32.68 -12.15
N SER A 124 -5.49 32.78 -13.42
CA SER A 124 -4.82 32.28 -14.63
C SER A 124 -3.41 32.86 -14.88
N LEU A 125 -2.45 32.49 -14.04
CA LEU A 125 -1.03 32.66 -14.32
C LEU A 125 -0.62 31.58 -15.32
N ASP A 126 -0.91 31.90 -16.58
CA ASP A 126 -0.22 31.35 -17.73
C ASP A 126 1.27 31.62 -17.57
N THR A 127 2.09 30.60 -17.80
CA THR A 127 3.57 30.52 -17.68
C THR A 127 4.17 30.23 -16.29
N GLY A 128 4.51 28.94 -16.08
CA GLY A 128 5.61 28.51 -15.22
C GLY A 128 5.45 28.77 -13.72
N VAL A 129 4.54 28.05 -13.05
CA VAL A 129 4.61 27.95 -11.59
C VAL A 129 5.83 27.08 -11.26
N ASP A 130 6.86 27.68 -10.68
CA ASP A 130 7.99 26.93 -10.13
C ASP A 130 7.47 25.99 -9.04
N VAL A 131 7.76 24.70 -9.21
CA VAL A 131 7.42 23.68 -8.23
C VAL A 131 8.20 23.98 -6.94
N LEU A 132 7.48 24.12 -5.83
CA LEU A 132 8.08 24.33 -4.52
C LEU A 132 8.73 23.03 -4.05
N ASP A 133 10.03 22.87 -4.31
CA ASP A 133 10.87 21.78 -3.80
C ASP A 133 11.76 22.31 -2.66
N ASP A 134 11.14 22.51 -1.49
CA ASP A 134 11.83 22.92 -0.27
C ASP A 134 11.91 21.74 0.70
N SER A 135 13.12 21.41 1.14
CA SER A 135 13.35 20.33 2.11
C SER A 135 12.61 20.54 3.44
N ALA A 136 12.30 21.77 3.83
CA ALA A 136 11.50 22.05 5.03
C ALA A 136 10.00 21.70 4.86
N SER A 137 9.55 21.52 3.62
CA SER A 137 8.16 21.19 3.27
C SER A 137 7.95 19.69 3.04
N THR A 138 9.02 18.92 2.94
CA THR A 138 8.99 17.47 2.61
C THR A 138 8.62 16.62 3.82
N TRP A 139 7.66 15.70 3.65
CA TRP A 139 7.27 14.74 4.70
C TRP A 139 7.80 13.32 4.48
N VAL A 140 7.98 12.89 3.22
CA VAL A 140 8.54 11.57 2.85
C VAL A 140 9.89 11.74 2.17
N LEU A 141 10.89 10.99 2.64
CA LEU A 141 12.21 10.90 2.04
C LEU A 141 12.23 9.92 0.86
N LYS A 142 13.27 10.00 0.03
CA LYS A 142 13.44 9.13 -1.16
C LYS A 142 13.42 7.63 -0.87
N ASN A 143 13.77 7.24 0.36
CA ASN A 143 13.76 5.86 0.84
C ASN A 143 12.39 5.43 1.43
N GLY A 144 11.34 6.24 1.24
CA GLY A 144 10.00 5.98 1.77
C GLY A 144 9.83 6.28 3.26
N SER A 145 10.89 6.62 3.99
CA SER A 145 10.77 6.93 5.42
C SER A 145 10.19 8.33 5.64
N ALA A 146 9.41 8.48 6.70
CA ALA A 146 8.89 9.76 7.13
C ALA A 146 10.01 10.62 7.76
N VAL A 147 9.92 11.94 7.60
CA VAL A 147 10.77 12.90 8.35
C VAL A 147 10.41 12.83 9.84
N ALA A 148 11.38 13.07 10.72
CA ALA A 148 11.15 13.00 12.17
C ALA A 148 9.99 13.91 12.64
N ASN A 149 9.20 13.41 13.58
CA ASN A 149 8.08 14.11 14.23
C ASN A 149 6.92 14.50 13.30
N VAL A 150 6.66 13.73 12.24
CA VAL A 150 5.43 13.86 11.44
C VAL A 150 4.40 12.82 11.84
N THR A 151 3.12 13.09 11.57
CA THR A 151 2.04 12.15 11.82
C THR A 151 1.90 11.17 10.65
N GLU A 152 1.91 9.88 10.97
CA GLU A 152 1.65 8.80 10.03
C GLU A 152 0.26 8.20 10.28
N LEU A 153 -0.31 7.55 9.26
CA LEU A 153 -1.51 6.73 9.44
C LEU A 153 -1.24 5.62 10.47
N ASP A 154 -2.07 5.55 11.51
CA ASP A 154 -2.10 4.41 12.42
C ASP A 154 -3.28 3.50 12.03
N PRO A 155 -3.02 2.36 11.36
CA PRO A 155 -4.08 1.48 10.91
C PRO A 155 -4.87 0.83 12.06
N THR A 156 -4.32 0.80 13.28
CA THR A 156 -5.00 0.24 14.46
C THR A 156 -6.09 1.16 15.01
N LEU A 157 -6.04 2.44 14.67
CA LEU A 157 -7.05 3.44 15.05
C LEU A 157 -8.16 3.60 14.00
N LEU A 158 -7.99 3.01 12.82
CA LEU A 158 -9.02 3.01 11.78
C LEU A 158 -10.26 2.28 12.29
N ARG A 159 -11.39 2.97 12.24
CA ARG A 159 -12.70 2.42 12.58
C ARG A 159 -13.76 2.91 11.59
N PRO A 160 -14.71 2.05 11.19
CA PRO A 160 -15.81 2.45 10.33
C PRO A 160 -16.53 3.69 10.87
N PHE A 161 -16.83 4.64 9.99
CA PHE A 161 -17.56 5.85 10.36
C PHE A 161 -18.99 5.51 10.82
N GLU A 162 -19.61 4.54 10.16
CA GLU A 162 -20.84 3.90 10.63
C GLU A 162 -20.49 2.61 11.36
N GLY A 163 -21.05 2.40 12.54
CA GLY A 163 -20.75 1.23 13.37
C GLY A 163 -21.04 -0.09 12.64
N ASN A 164 -20.00 -0.84 12.31
CA ASN A 164 -20.09 -2.17 11.71
C ASN A 164 -19.33 -3.20 12.55
N ASN A 165 -19.71 -3.31 13.81
CA ASN A 165 -19.08 -4.29 14.71
C ASN A 165 -19.63 -5.70 14.40
N PRO A 166 -18.76 -6.72 14.38
CA PRO A 166 -19.22 -8.10 14.34
C PRO A 166 -20.13 -8.41 15.53
N ARG A 167 -20.91 -9.49 15.41
CA ARG A 167 -21.82 -9.94 16.47
C ARG A 167 -21.05 -10.12 17.78
N SER A 168 -21.58 -9.58 18.87
CA SER A 168 -20.99 -9.79 20.20
C SER A 168 -21.01 -11.26 20.59
N GLY A 169 -19.87 -11.79 21.04
CA GLY A 169 -19.72 -13.19 21.47
C GLY A 169 -18.52 -13.86 20.79
N PRO A 170 -18.23 -15.13 21.13
CA PRO A 170 -17.23 -15.91 20.41
C PRO A 170 -17.69 -16.20 18.97
N ALA A 171 -16.74 -16.31 18.04
CA ALA A 171 -17.03 -16.81 16.71
C ALA A 171 -17.53 -18.26 16.74
N ASP A 172 -18.35 -18.65 15.76
CA ASP A 172 -18.81 -20.03 15.59
C ASP A 172 -17.67 -20.95 15.16
N LEU A 173 -16.68 -20.40 14.45
CA LEU A 173 -15.49 -21.10 13.99
C LEU A 173 -14.28 -20.17 14.02
N THR A 174 -13.21 -20.58 14.71
CA THR A 174 -11.89 -19.93 14.61
C THR A 174 -10.97 -20.80 13.77
N LYS A 175 -10.35 -20.21 12.76
CA LYS A 175 -9.31 -20.83 11.92
C LYS A 175 -8.00 -20.11 12.13
N THR A 176 -6.98 -20.87 12.49
CA THR A 176 -5.62 -20.37 12.68
C THR A 176 -4.75 -20.89 11.57
N PHE A 177 -4.15 -19.98 10.81
CA PHE A 177 -3.26 -20.28 9.70
C PHE A 177 -1.82 -19.94 10.05
N LEU A 178 -0.92 -20.84 9.72
CA LEU A 178 0.52 -20.61 9.79
C LEU A 178 1.06 -20.30 8.39
N VAL A 179 1.56 -19.09 8.21
CA VAL A 179 2.16 -18.59 6.97
C VAL A 179 3.67 -18.83 7.02
N SER A 180 4.20 -19.54 6.02
CA SER A 180 5.64 -19.84 5.95
C SER A 180 6.16 -19.73 4.52
N GLN A 181 7.37 -19.21 4.36
CA GLN A 181 8.15 -19.37 3.14
C GLN A 181 8.97 -20.66 3.25
N THR A 182 8.68 -21.66 2.42
CA THR A 182 9.33 -22.99 2.44
C THR A 182 10.35 -23.16 1.32
N GLY A 183 10.46 -22.18 0.43
CA GLY A 183 11.47 -22.10 -0.61
C GLY A 183 11.58 -20.69 -1.18
N ILE A 184 12.59 -20.46 -2.02
CA ILE A 184 12.89 -19.13 -2.61
C ILE A 184 11.72 -18.47 -3.36
N VAL A 185 10.76 -19.26 -3.87
CA VAL A 185 9.57 -18.78 -4.59
C VAL A 185 8.31 -19.51 -4.12
N THR A 186 8.32 -20.07 -2.90
CA THR A 186 7.25 -20.93 -2.42
C THR A 186 6.82 -20.50 -1.02
N TRP A 187 5.55 -20.10 -0.94
CA TRP A 187 4.87 -19.76 0.29
C TRP A 187 3.74 -20.76 0.53
N VAL A 188 3.48 -21.05 1.80
CA VAL A 188 2.39 -21.93 2.23
C VAL A 188 1.56 -21.21 3.27
N VAL A 189 0.26 -21.41 3.19
CA VAL A 189 -0.70 -21.09 4.25
C VAL A 189 -1.23 -22.44 4.72
N ASP A 190 -0.83 -22.85 5.92
CA ASP A 190 -1.07 -24.20 6.45
C ASP A 190 -0.51 -25.35 5.58
N ARG A 191 0.80 -25.57 5.71
CA ARG A 191 1.60 -26.72 5.24
C ARG A 191 1.65 -26.96 3.72
N TYR A 192 0.63 -26.62 2.95
CA TYR A 192 0.54 -26.96 1.53
C TYR A 192 0.67 -25.71 0.65
N PRO A 193 1.57 -25.72 -0.37
CA PRO A 193 1.64 -24.64 -1.34
C PRO A 193 0.42 -24.67 -2.24
N TYR A 194 -0.09 -23.49 -2.60
CA TYR A 194 -1.16 -23.39 -3.58
C TYR A 194 -0.67 -23.77 -4.97
N SER A 195 -1.46 -24.60 -5.66
CA SER A 195 -1.32 -24.89 -7.08
C SER A 195 -2.65 -24.67 -7.76
N GLU A 196 -2.64 -23.95 -8.88
CA GLU A 196 -3.86 -23.67 -9.64
C GLU A 196 -4.45 -24.97 -10.20
N PRO A 197 -5.73 -25.28 -9.92
CA PRO A 197 -6.40 -26.45 -10.48
C PRO A 197 -6.73 -26.23 -11.96
N THR A 198 -6.75 -27.32 -12.73
CA THR A 198 -7.12 -27.35 -14.15
C THR A 198 -8.58 -26.93 -14.35
N ILE A 199 -9.48 -27.41 -13.49
CA ILE A 199 -10.88 -26.98 -13.47
C ILE A 199 -11.04 -25.96 -12.35
N PRO A 200 -11.57 -24.74 -12.63
CA PRO A 200 -11.78 -23.74 -11.59
C PRO A 200 -12.61 -24.23 -10.41
N VAL A 201 -12.20 -23.90 -9.18
CA VAL A 201 -12.86 -24.32 -7.93
C VAL A 201 -14.35 -23.92 -7.88
N LEU A 202 -14.74 -22.87 -8.61
CA LEU A 202 -16.13 -22.41 -8.75
C LEU A 202 -17.07 -23.52 -9.28
N TYR A 203 -16.57 -24.50 -10.03
CA TYR A 203 -17.36 -25.64 -10.53
C TYR A 203 -17.60 -26.73 -9.47
N GLY A 204 -17.27 -26.45 -8.21
CA GLY A 204 -17.56 -27.34 -7.10
C GLY A 204 -16.82 -28.66 -7.23
N ASN A 205 -17.49 -29.76 -6.86
CA ASN A 205 -16.90 -31.10 -6.77
C ASN A 205 -16.40 -31.70 -8.10
N THR A 206 -16.59 -31.01 -9.23
CA THR A 206 -15.99 -31.38 -10.51
C THR A 206 -14.54 -30.90 -10.65
N SER A 207 -14.14 -29.89 -9.87
CA SER A 207 -12.76 -29.42 -9.75
C SER A 207 -11.95 -30.30 -8.81
N GLU A 208 -10.74 -30.68 -9.22
CA GLU A 208 -9.76 -31.31 -8.34
C GLU A 208 -9.34 -30.38 -7.19
N GLY A 209 -9.45 -29.07 -7.39
CA GLY A 209 -9.20 -28.06 -6.38
C GLY A 209 -10.25 -28.04 -5.27
N TRP A 210 -11.47 -28.54 -5.51
CA TRP A 210 -12.55 -28.48 -4.52
C TRP A 210 -12.30 -29.30 -3.26
N GLN A 211 -11.57 -30.41 -3.40
CA GLN A 211 -11.17 -31.28 -2.28
C GLN A 211 -9.67 -31.17 -1.96
N ALA A 212 -8.98 -30.17 -2.51
CA ALA A 212 -7.57 -29.95 -2.25
C ALA A 212 -7.34 -29.47 -0.81
N ASN A 213 -6.17 -29.78 -0.23
CA ASN A 213 -5.79 -29.32 1.11
C ASN A 213 -5.71 -27.78 1.23
N THR A 214 -5.62 -27.07 0.10
CA THR A 214 -5.59 -25.62 0.01
C THR A 214 -6.98 -24.99 -0.12
N THR A 215 -8.04 -25.79 -0.13
CA THR A 215 -9.43 -25.34 -0.21
C THR A 215 -10.12 -25.60 1.13
N ILE A 216 -10.75 -24.56 1.67
CA ILE A 216 -11.39 -24.61 2.99
C ILE A 216 -12.88 -24.38 2.82
N HIS A 217 -13.65 -25.36 3.28
CA HIS A 217 -15.11 -25.28 3.33
C HIS A 217 -15.54 -24.61 4.63
N MET A 218 -16.19 -23.45 4.52
CA MET A 218 -16.68 -22.67 5.66
C MET A 218 -18.19 -22.88 5.86
N PRO A 219 -18.69 -22.86 7.11
CA PRO A 219 -20.11 -22.97 7.38
C PRO A 219 -20.89 -21.74 6.86
N PHE A 220 -22.12 -21.97 6.43
CA PHE A 220 -23.03 -20.89 6.04
C PHE A 220 -23.65 -20.22 7.28
N ASN A 221 -23.89 -18.91 7.21
CA ASN A 221 -24.54 -18.12 8.26
C ASN A 221 -23.84 -18.24 9.64
N SER A 222 -22.51 -18.14 9.63
CA SER A 222 -21.67 -18.25 10.81
C SER A 222 -20.66 -17.10 10.89
N THR A 223 -20.30 -16.70 12.09
CA THR A 223 -19.16 -15.82 12.35
C THR A 223 -17.88 -16.65 12.34
N VAL A 224 -16.94 -16.28 11.47
CA VAL A 224 -15.65 -16.98 11.33
C VAL A 224 -14.53 -16.01 11.70
N ASP A 225 -13.72 -16.40 12.68
CA ASP A 225 -12.49 -15.69 13.02
C ASP A 225 -11.31 -16.34 12.29
N ILE A 226 -10.50 -15.50 11.63
CA ILE A 226 -9.28 -15.93 10.95
C ILE A 226 -8.08 -15.30 11.67
N VAL A 227 -7.21 -16.16 12.18
CA VAL A 227 -5.95 -15.76 12.82
C VAL A 227 -4.81 -16.19 11.92
N MET A 228 -4.03 -15.24 11.41
CA MET A 228 -2.83 -15.52 10.62
C MET A 228 -1.59 -15.28 11.47
N MET A 229 -0.67 -16.24 11.47
CA MET A 229 0.60 -16.16 12.21
C MET A 229 1.75 -16.50 11.27
N ILE A 230 2.88 -15.84 11.44
CA ILE A 230 4.11 -16.18 10.72
C ILE A 230 4.76 -17.38 11.41
N ALA A 231 5.18 -18.38 10.65
CA ALA A 231 5.87 -19.56 11.16
C ALA A 231 7.25 -19.22 11.69
N ASN A 232 7.62 -19.75 12.86
CA ASN A 232 8.95 -19.54 13.45
C ASN A 232 10.09 -20.11 12.59
N ASP A 233 9.80 -21.09 11.73
CA ASP A 233 10.72 -21.72 10.80
C ASP A 233 10.59 -21.17 9.37
N SER A 234 9.82 -20.09 9.17
CA SER A 234 9.71 -19.42 7.87
C SER A 234 11.07 -18.87 7.47
N MET A 235 11.48 -19.12 6.22
CA MET A 235 12.70 -18.52 5.68
C MET A 235 12.73 -16.98 5.75
N ASP A 236 11.55 -16.35 5.79
CA ASP A 236 11.36 -14.89 5.84
C ASP A 236 11.47 -14.31 7.26
N THR A 237 11.72 -15.14 8.29
CA THR A 237 11.90 -14.70 9.69
C THR A 237 13.36 -14.49 10.08
N VAL A 238 14.30 -14.64 9.14
CA VAL A 238 15.73 -14.45 9.41
C VAL A 238 16.08 -12.97 9.26
N THR A 239 15.73 -12.16 10.27
CA THR A 239 16.30 -10.83 10.51
C THR A 239 16.94 -10.76 11.88
#